data_AF-A0A2J4P2N7-F1
#
_entry.id   AF-A0A2J4P2N7-F1
#
_cell.length_a   1.000
_cell.length_b   1.000
_cell.length_c   1.000
_cell.angle_alpha   90.00
_cell.angle_beta   90.00
_cell.angle_gamma   90.00
#
_symmetry.space_group_name_H-M   'P 1'
#
loop_
_entity.id
_entity.type
_entity.pdbx_description
1 polymer ?
#
loop_
_entity_poly.entity_id
_entity_poly.type
_entity_poly.pdbx_seq_one_letter_code
_entity_poly.pdbx_strand_id
1 'polypeptide(L)'
;AGMVAYAIKNDLDQLAANNNVERLVITPGDDTQIPPVDAVMESDSDLRQRIPAAFEGMSVAGPTGAYEFHALSADGRVADASANSPAPAEVTIAVLSREGDGTASDDLLQKVSTALNDESVRPVGDRLTVVSAEIVNYAVDAVLYVYPGPATEPILAAARAKLTAYI
;
A
#
# COMPACT_ATOMS: atom_id res chain seq x y z
N ALA A 1 3.16 4.70 -22.92
CA ALA A 1 3.76 3.34 -23.01
C ALA A 1 2.67 2.30 -22.82
N GLY A 2 2.62 1.24 -23.64
CA GLY A 2 1.53 0.24 -23.60
C GLY A 2 1.73 -0.93 -22.65
N MET A 3 2.76 -0.91 -21.80
CA MET A 3 3.10 -2.00 -20.88
C MET A 3 3.16 -1.47 -19.45
N VAL A 4 2.51 -2.19 -18.52
CA VAL A 4 2.42 -1.85 -17.08
C VAL A 4 3.81 -1.59 -16.45
N ALA A 5 4.83 -2.33 -16.89
CA ALA A 5 6.20 -2.20 -16.40
C ALA A 5 6.83 -0.81 -16.61
N TYR A 6 6.41 -0.06 -17.64
CA TYR A 6 7.03 1.22 -18.01
C TYR A 6 6.04 2.40 -18.02
N ALA A 7 4.74 2.13 -17.95
CA ALA A 7 3.73 3.18 -17.91
C ALA A 7 3.83 3.98 -16.61
N ILE A 8 3.62 5.29 -16.70
CA ILE A 8 3.65 6.24 -15.59
C ILE A 8 2.45 7.19 -15.70
N LYS A 9 1.99 7.74 -14.58
CA LYS A 9 0.88 8.70 -14.50
C LYS A 9 -0.35 8.19 -15.28
N ASN A 10 -0.96 9.06 -16.10
CA ASN A 10 -2.17 8.78 -16.87
C ASN A 10 -2.07 7.54 -17.76
N ASP A 11 -0.90 7.20 -18.30
CA ASP A 11 -0.74 5.97 -19.09
C ASP A 11 -0.95 4.73 -18.22
N LEU A 12 -0.47 4.77 -16.97
CA LEU A 12 -0.66 3.68 -16.02
C LEU A 12 -2.12 3.61 -15.56
N ASP A 13 -2.76 4.76 -15.36
CA ASP A 13 -4.19 4.83 -14.97
C ASP A 13 -5.09 4.19 -16.03
N GLN A 14 -4.79 4.42 -17.33
CA GLN A 14 -5.53 3.78 -18.43
C GLN A 14 -5.33 2.26 -18.46
N LEU A 15 -4.15 1.76 -18.11
CA LEU A 15 -3.90 0.32 -18.01
C LEU A 15 -4.57 -0.30 -16.77
N ALA A 16 -4.63 0.45 -15.66
CA ALA A 16 -5.31 0.02 -14.45
C ALA A 16 -6.82 -0.13 -14.67
N ALA A 17 -7.42 0.80 -15.41
CA ALA A 17 -8.85 0.77 -15.74
C ALA A 17 -9.29 -0.53 -16.46
N ASN A 18 -8.41 -1.16 -17.25
CA ASN A 18 -8.70 -2.45 -17.91
C ASN A 18 -8.97 -3.59 -16.91
N ASN A 19 -8.50 -3.46 -15.68
CA ASN A 19 -8.64 -4.45 -14.62
C ASN A 19 -9.54 -3.96 -13.48
N ASN A 20 -10.35 -2.92 -13.72
CA ASN A 20 -11.21 -2.28 -12.72
C ASN A 20 -10.43 -1.78 -11.49
N VAL A 21 -9.19 -1.33 -11.70
CA VAL A 21 -8.35 -0.71 -10.68
C VAL A 21 -8.27 0.78 -10.97
N GLU A 22 -8.46 1.58 -9.94
CA GLU A 22 -8.27 3.03 -9.99
C GLU A 22 -7.24 3.50 -8.96
N ARG A 23 -6.63 4.64 -9.25
CA ARG A 23 -5.66 5.28 -8.37
C ARG A 23 -6.38 5.83 -7.13
N LEU A 24 -5.91 5.43 -5.96
CA LEU A 24 -6.53 5.84 -4.71
C LEU A 24 -6.10 7.25 -4.29
N VAL A 25 -7.00 7.94 -3.59
CA VAL A 25 -6.70 9.17 -2.87
C VAL A 25 -6.21 8.79 -1.47
N ILE A 26 -5.00 9.21 -1.11
CA ILE A 26 -4.43 9.00 0.25
C ILE A 26 -4.94 10.10 1.18
N THR A 27 -4.80 11.36 0.73
CA THR A 27 -5.26 12.53 1.48
C THR A 27 -6.08 13.40 0.53
N PRO A 28 -7.36 13.66 0.84
CA PRO A 28 -8.19 14.55 0.03
C PRO A 28 -7.56 15.95 -0.06
N GLY A 29 -7.74 16.60 -1.21
CA GLY A 29 -7.39 18.01 -1.36
C GLY A 29 -8.34 18.92 -0.57
N ASP A 30 -7.91 20.16 -0.36
CA ASP A 30 -8.69 21.19 0.34
C ASP A 30 -8.66 22.51 -0.44
N ASP A 31 -9.74 22.76 -1.17
CA ASP A 31 -9.96 23.97 -1.96
C ASP A 31 -10.38 25.19 -1.10
N THR A 32 -10.65 24.98 0.20
CA THR A 32 -11.05 26.06 1.11
C THR A 32 -9.86 26.85 1.66
N GLN A 33 -8.65 26.26 1.58
CA GLN A 33 -7.41 26.90 1.98
C GLN A 33 -6.85 27.81 0.87
N ILE A 34 -6.10 28.84 1.25
CA ILE A 34 -5.43 29.76 0.31
C ILE A 34 -3.92 29.77 0.60
N PRO A 35 -3.07 29.26 -0.31
CA PRO A 35 -3.42 28.60 -1.57
C PRO A 35 -4.13 27.24 -1.37
N PRO A 36 -4.93 26.77 -2.35
CA PRO A 36 -5.53 25.44 -2.31
C PRO A 36 -4.50 24.34 -2.11
N VAL A 37 -4.87 23.30 -1.37
CA VAL A 37 -4.03 22.13 -1.14
C VAL A 37 -4.46 21.00 -2.07
N ASP A 38 -3.58 20.59 -2.97
CA ASP A 38 -3.84 19.47 -3.88
C ASP A 38 -3.98 18.13 -3.13
N ALA A 39 -4.79 17.22 -3.66
CA ALA A 39 -4.93 15.88 -3.13
C ALA A 39 -3.62 15.07 -3.25
N VAL A 40 -3.30 14.30 -2.21
CA VAL A 40 -2.19 13.34 -2.26
C VAL A 40 -2.73 12.02 -2.80
N MET A 41 -2.23 11.61 -3.96
CA MET A 41 -2.65 10.41 -4.66
C MET A 41 -1.67 9.25 -4.41
N GLU A 42 -2.18 8.02 -4.57
CA GLU A 42 -1.39 6.80 -4.63
C GLU A 42 -0.27 6.92 -5.66
N SER A 43 0.90 6.37 -5.34
CA SER A 43 2.09 6.44 -6.18
C SER A 43 1.99 5.52 -7.41
N ASP A 44 2.80 5.79 -8.44
CA ASP A 44 2.87 4.90 -9.61
C ASP A 44 3.43 3.51 -9.27
N SER A 45 4.26 3.37 -8.23
CA SER A 45 4.77 2.06 -7.81
C SER A 45 3.66 1.20 -7.24
N ASP A 46 2.81 1.78 -6.41
CA ASP A 46 1.78 1.06 -5.66
C ASP A 46 0.62 0.68 -6.59
N LEU A 47 0.16 1.64 -7.41
CA LEU A 47 -0.84 1.36 -8.43
C LEU A 47 -0.38 0.25 -9.37
N ARG A 48 0.90 0.26 -9.78
CA ARG A 48 1.46 -0.76 -10.68
C ARG A 48 1.40 -2.17 -10.09
N GLN A 49 1.56 -2.33 -8.78
CA GLN A 49 1.46 -3.62 -8.12
C GLN A 49 0.01 -4.11 -8.02
N ARG A 50 -0.95 -3.20 -7.84
CA ARG A 50 -2.38 -3.55 -7.78
C ARG A 50 -2.95 -4.04 -9.11
N ILE A 51 -2.40 -3.60 -10.24
CA ILE A 51 -2.86 -4.02 -11.58
C ILE A 51 -2.81 -5.55 -11.77
N PRO A 52 -1.67 -6.24 -11.62
CA PRO A 52 -1.64 -7.70 -11.69
C PRO A 52 -2.33 -8.37 -10.49
N ALA A 53 -2.29 -7.76 -9.30
CA ALA A 53 -2.97 -8.30 -8.12
C ALA A 53 -4.50 -8.34 -8.29
N ALA A 54 -5.08 -7.52 -9.17
CA ALA A 54 -6.49 -7.58 -9.52
C ALA A 54 -6.93 -8.97 -10.01
N PHE A 55 -6.05 -9.74 -10.66
CA PHE A 55 -6.35 -11.11 -11.07
C PHE A 55 -6.47 -12.07 -9.87
N GLU A 56 -5.72 -11.84 -8.79
CA GLU A 56 -5.90 -12.57 -7.53
C GLU A 56 -7.25 -12.21 -6.91
N GLY A 57 -7.62 -10.92 -6.93
CA GLY A 57 -8.90 -10.41 -6.44
C GLY A 57 -10.15 -10.93 -7.16
N MET A 58 -10.02 -11.46 -8.38
CA MET A 58 -11.11 -12.12 -9.10
C MET A 58 -11.45 -13.51 -8.53
N SER A 59 -10.59 -14.07 -7.68
CA SER A 59 -10.85 -15.36 -7.05
C SER A 59 -11.81 -15.23 -5.87
N VAL A 60 -12.91 -15.96 -5.94
CA VAL A 60 -13.92 -16.06 -4.86
C VAL A 60 -13.65 -17.22 -3.88
N ALA A 61 -12.55 -17.97 -4.09
CA ALA A 61 -12.18 -19.10 -3.25
C ALA A 61 -11.39 -18.70 -1.98
N GLY A 62 -11.20 -17.38 -1.75
CA GLY A 62 -10.48 -16.83 -0.60
C GLY A 62 -8.98 -17.15 -0.55
N PRO A 63 -8.21 -17.08 -1.66
CA PRO A 63 -6.76 -17.17 -1.56
C PRO A 63 -6.21 -15.94 -0.82
N THR A 64 -5.03 -16.08 -0.22
CA THR A 64 -4.30 -14.99 0.46
C THR A 64 -4.23 -13.72 -0.39
N GLY A 65 -3.84 -13.83 -1.66
CA GLY A 65 -3.70 -12.68 -2.55
C GLY A 65 -5.02 -11.94 -2.85
N ALA A 66 -6.18 -12.61 -2.77
CA ALA A 66 -7.47 -11.94 -2.94
C ALA A 66 -7.75 -11.02 -1.75
N TYR A 67 -7.54 -11.53 -0.53
CA TYR A 67 -7.71 -10.74 0.69
C TYR A 67 -6.76 -9.54 0.74
N GLU A 68 -5.50 -9.76 0.39
CA GLU A 68 -4.49 -8.69 0.34
C GLU A 68 -4.85 -7.62 -0.70
N PHE A 69 -5.26 -8.02 -1.91
CA PHE A 69 -5.69 -7.09 -2.96
C PHE A 69 -6.90 -6.25 -2.53
N HIS A 70 -7.93 -6.87 -1.97
CA HIS A 70 -9.14 -6.17 -1.55
C HIS A 70 -8.87 -5.26 -0.35
N ALA A 71 -7.99 -5.67 0.57
CA ALA A 71 -7.56 -4.83 1.68
C ALA A 71 -6.76 -3.60 1.19
N LEU A 72 -5.78 -3.79 0.30
CA LEU A 72 -5.01 -2.71 -0.32
C LEU A 72 -5.87 -1.76 -1.15
N SER A 73 -6.96 -2.26 -1.72
CA SER A 73 -7.87 -1.48 -2.56
C SER A 73 -8.96 -0.75 -1.78
N ALA A 74 -9.11 -1.01 -0.48
CA ALA A 74 -10.21 -0.47 0.33
C ALA A 74 -10.06 1.03 0.65
N ASP A 75 -8.83 1.52 0.87
CA ASP A 75 -8.56 2.91 1.21
C ASP A 75 -7.10 3.26 0.87
N GLY A 76 -6.85 4.45 0.34
CA GLY A 76 -5.50 4.89 -0.06
C GLY A 76 -4.51 5.01 1.10
N ARG A 77 -4.99 5.07 2.34
CA ARG A 77 -4.14 5.10 3.54
C ARG A 77 -3.54 3.74 3.89
N VAL A 78 -3.96 2.64 3.27
CA VAL A 78 -3.33 1.33 3.46
C VAL A 78 -1.96 1.33 2.77
N ALA A 79 -0.89 1.15 3.55
CA ALA A 79 0.48 1.02 3.05
C ALA A 79 0.75 -0.41 2.56
N ASP A 80 0.35 -1.37 3.39
CA ASP A 80 0.51 -2.80 3.16
C ASP A 80 -0.59 -3.57 3.87
N ALA A 81 -0.90 -4.77 3.38
CA ALA A 81 -1.83 -5.69 4.01
C ALA A 81 -1.35 -7.12 3.85
N SER A 82 -1.40 -7.90 4.94
CA SER A 82 -1.05 -9.32 4.93
C SER A 82 -2.21 -10.15 5.44
N ALA A 83 -2.50 -11.26 4.75
CA ALA A 83 -3.56 -12.19 5.12
C ALA A 83 -2.99 -13.54 5.58
N ASN A 84 -3.41 -14.00 6.76
CA ASN A 84 -3.05 -15.31 7.28
C ASN A 84 -4.26 -16.05 7.87
N SER A 85 -4.19 -17.37 7.91
CA SER A 85 -5.25 -18.21 8.47
C SER A 85 -4.70 -19.07 9.61
N PRO A 86 -4.88 -18.66 10.89
CA PRO A 86 -4.37 -19.41 12.03
C PRO A 86 -5.15 -20.72 12.26
N ALA A 87 -6.40 -20.79 11.82
CA ALA A 87 -7.26 -21.97 11.89
C ALA A 87 -8.19 -22.02 10.66
N PRO A 88 -8.72 -23.21 10.30
CA PRO A 88 -9.63 -23.34 9.16
C PRO A 88 -10.81 -22.36 9.23
N ALA A 89 -11.06 -21.65 8.14
CA ALA A 89 -12.10 -20.62 8.02
C ALA A 89 -11.95 -19.42 8.98
N GLU A 90 -10.78 -19.23 9.59
CA GLU A 90 -10.42 -18.00 10.30
C GLU A 90 -9.35 -17.26 9.50
N VAL A 91 -9.63 -16.01 9.13
CA VAL A 91 -8.74 -15.17 8.34
C VAL A 91 -8.43 -13.92 9.15
N THR A 92 -7.15 -13.70 9.42
CA THR A 92 -6.63 -12.48 10.05
C THR A 92 -5.95 -11.62 8.99
N ILE A 93 -6.30 -10.34 8.96
CA ILE A 93 -5.75 -9.35 8.06
C ILE A 93 -5.02 -8.31 8.89
N ALA A 94 -3.71 -8.24 8.75
CA ALA A 94 -2.89 -7.19 9.37
C ALA A 94 -2.77 -6.01 8.39
N VAL A 95 -3.15 -4.83 8.84
CA VAL A 95 -3.14 -3.58 8.05
C VAL A 95 -2.04 -2.65 8.56
N LEU A 96 -1.15 -2.24 7.67
CA LEU A 96 -0.18 -1.18 7.91
C LEU A 96 -0.71 0.13 7.33
N SER A 97 -0.73 1.20 8.13
CA SER A 97 -1.12 2.53 7.67
C SER A 97 0.04 3.28 7.02
N ARG A 98 -0.25 4.17 6.08
CA ARG A 98 0.71 5.17 5.56
C ARG A 98 0.85 6.36 6.50
N GLU A 99 -0.08 6.51 7.44
CA GLU A 99 -0.11 7.64 8.36
C GLU A 99 0.68 7.34 9.64
N GLY A 100 1.27 8.39 10.22
CA GLY A 100 1.93 8.29 11.52
C GLY A 100 3.11 7.32 11.55
N ASP A 101 3.10 6.41 12.52
CA ASP A 101 4.12 5.38 12.73
C ASP A 101 3.78 4.04 12.04
N GLY A 102 2.72 4.00 11.25
CA GLY A 102 2.21 2.79 10.61
C GLY A 102 1.02 2.15 11.32
N THR A 103 0.67 2.60 12.54
CA THR A 103 -0.50 2.10 13.26
C THR A 103 -1.79 2.47 12.51
N ALA A 104 -2.63 1.48 12.20
CA ALA A 104 -3.92 1.69 11.56
C ALA A 104 -4.96 2.18 12.57
N SER A 105 -5.66 3.27 12.23
CA SER A 105 -6.76 3.80 13.04
C SER A 105 -8.01 2.93 12.94
N ASP A 106 -8.89 3.01 13.95
CA ASP A 106 -10.14 2.26 13.97
C ASP A 106 -11.03 2.53 12.75
N ASP A 107 -11.06 3.78 12.25
CA ASP A 107 -11.74 4.15 11.00
C ASP A 107 -11.17 3.39 9.79
N LEU A 108 -9.84 3.33 9.67
CA LEU A 108 -9.19 2.61 8.59
C LEU A 108 -9.47 1.10 8.66
N LEU A 109 -9.37 0.51 9.86
CA LEU A 109 -9.69 -0.90 10.10
C LEU A 109 -11.15 -1.21 9.77
N GLN A 110 -12.08 -0.29 10.10
CA GLN A 110 -13.49 -0.46 9.78
C GLN A 110 -13.76 -0.40 8.27
N LYS A 111 -13.11 0.52 7.54
CA LYS A 111 -13.22 0.58 6.08
C LYS A 111 -12.73 -0.70 5.40
N VAL A 112 -11.55 -1.18 5.79
CA VAL A 112 -10.98 -2.44 5.30
C VAL A 112 -11.90 -3.62 5.66
N SER A 113 -12.37 -3.69 6.91
CA SER A 113 -13.31 -4.72 7.35
C SER A 113 -14.62 -4.69 6.56
N THR A 114 -15.12 -3.51 6.23
CA THR A 114 -16.35 -3.37 5.43
C THR A 114 -16.14 -3.86 4.01
N ALA A 115 -15.03 -3.48 3.37
CA ALA A 115 -14.69 -3.91 2.02
C ALA A 115 -14.52 -5.44 1.94
N LEU A 116 -13.84 -6.04 2.92
CA LEU A 116 -13.59 -7.48 2.94
C LEU A 116 -14.81 -8.33 3.31
N ASN A 117 -15.79 -7.75 4.01
CA ASN A 117 -17.02 -8.46 4.39
C ASN A 117 -18.10 -8.48 3.32
N ASP A 118 -17.87 -7.87 2.16
CA ASP A 118 -18.78 -7.96 1.02
C ASP A 118 -18.97 -9.43 0.57
N GLU A 119 -20.20 -9.83 0.28
CA GLU A 119 -20.56 -11.21 -0.10
C GLU A 119 -19.87 -11.67 -1.39
N SER A 120 -19.45 -10.74 -2.25
CA SER A 120 -18.70 -11.01 -3.48
C SER A 120 -17.19 -11.14 -3.29
N VAL A 121 -16.67 -10.76 -2.11
CA VAL A 121 -15.22 -10.69 -1.84
C VAL A 121 -14.73 -11.94 -1.11
N ARG A 122 -15.46 -12.42 -0.10
CA ARG A 122 -15.00 -13.54 0.74
C ARG A 122 -15.83 -14.81 0.56
N PRO A 123 -15.24 -15.99 0.74
CA PRO A 123 -16.01 -17.21 0.96
C PRO A 123 -16.97 -17.07 2.13
N VAL A 124 -18.19 -17.60 1.94
CA VAL A 124 -19.28 -17.56 2.95
C VAL A 124 -18.84 -18.16 4.30
N GLY A 125 -17.98 -19.17 4.27
CA GLY A 125 -17.52 -19.89 5.46
C GLY A 125 -16.57 -19.09 6.33
N ASP A 126 -15.88 -18.10 5.79
CA ASP A 126 -14.74 -17.47 6.46
C ASP A 126 -15.19 -16.51 7.58
N ARG A 127 -14.32 -16.34 8.56
CA ARG A 127 -14.45 -15.42 9.69
C ARG A 127 -13.27 -14.46 9.65
N LEU A 128 -13.55 -13.21 9.32
CA LEU A 128 -12.54 -12.18 9.15
C LEU A 128 -12.30 -11.42 10.45
N THR A 129 -11.03 -11.24 10.77
CA THR A 129 -10.57 -10.30 11.78
C THR A 129 -9.57 -9.35 11.13
N VAL A 130 -9.82 -8.05 11.20
CA VAL A 130 -8.90 -7.02 10.69
C VAL A 130 -8.24 -6.35 11.89
N VAL A 131 -6.91 -6.31 11.89
CA VAL A 131 -6.10 -5.76 12.99
C VAL A 131 -5.05 -4.80 12.44
N SER A 132 -4.60 -3.86 13.26
CA SER A 132 -3.41 -3.07 12.94
C SER A 132 -2.18 -3.97 12.99
N ALA A 133 -1.22 -3.73 12.09
CA ALA A 133 0.10 -4.32 12.16
C ALA A 133 0.82 -3.90 13.47
N GLU A 134 1.66 -4.80 13.99
CA GLU A 134 2.56 -4.50 15.11
C GLU A 134 3.78 -3.72 14.59
N ILE A 135 3.99 -2.52 15.12
CA ILE A 135 5.08 -1.64 14.68
C ILE A 135 6.36 -1.96 15.45
N VAL A 136 7.32 -2.58 14.76
CA VAL A 136 8.65 -2.87 15.29
C VAL A 136 9.63 -1.78 14.86
N ASN A 137 9.96 -0.88 15.78
CA ASN A 137 10.92 0.18 15.52
C ASN A 137 12.35 -0.38 15.33
N TYR A 138 13.02 0.05 14.26
CA TYR A 138 14.41 -0.30 13.98
C TYR A 138 15.26 0.93 13.70
N ALA A 139 16.58 0.78 13.87
CA ALA A 139 17.56 1.80 13.53
C ALA A 139 18.62 1.19 12.61
N VAL A 140 19.10 1.98 11.65
CA VAL A 140 20.19 1.59 10.75
C VAL A 140 21.46 2.29 11.21
N ASP A 141 22.45 1.50 11.63
CA ASP A 141 23.81 1.96 11.88
C ASP A 141 24.74 1.34 10.83
N ALA A 142 25.45 2.20 10.09
CA ALA A 142 26.27 1.80 8.97
C ALA A 142 27.55 2.62 8.87
N VAL A 143 28.69 1.93 8.70
CA VAL A 143 29.99 2.54 8.43
C VAL A 143 30.29 2.45 6.94
N LEU A 144 30.38 3.60 6.28
CA LEU A 144 30.67 3.68 4.85
C LEU A 144 32.17 3.83 4.61
N TYR A 145 32.77 2.86 3.93
CA TYR A 145 34.14 2.95 3.43
C TYR A 145 34.13 3.52 2.01
N VAL A 146 34.70 4.71 1.84
CA VAL A 146 34.77 5.42 0.56
C VAL A 146 36.22 5.53 0.08
N TYR A 147 36.41 5.68 -1.22
CA TYR A 147 37.74 5.96 -1.77
C TYR A 147 38.28 7.29 -1.23
N PRO A 148 39.61 7.40 -1.05
CA PRO A 148 40.22 8.66 -0.62
C PRO A 148 39.90 9.79 -1.60
N GLY A 149 39.20 10.82 -1.13
CA GLY A 149 38.82 11.97 -1.95
C GLY A 149 38.04 13.04 -1.17
N PRO A 150 37.90 14.26 -1.72
CA PRO A 150 37.24 15.37 -1.04
C PRO A 150 35.71 15.21 -0.94
N ALA A 151 35.12 14.24 -1.66
CA ALA A 151 33.67 14.11 -1.83
C ALA A 151 32.97 13.28 -0.73
N THR A 152 33.57 13.12 0.46
CA THR A 152 33.00 12.29 1.53
C THR A 152 31.63 12.80 1.99
N GLU A 153 31.47 14.11 2.21
CA GLU A 153 30.20 14.70 2.63
C GLU A 153 29.07 14.53 1.58
N PRO A 154 29.27 14.84 0.28
CA PRO A 154 28.28 14.55 -0.75
C PRO A 154 27.88 13.08 -0.85
N ILE A 155 28.82 12.15 -0.71
CA ILE A 155 28.52 10.70 -0.76
C ILE A 155 27.62 10.30 0.41
N LEU A 156 27.94 10.78 1.61
CA LEU A 156 27.15 10.48 2.80
C LEU A 156 25.74 11.10 2.73
N ALA A 157 25.63 12.34 2.22
CA ALA A 157 24.33 12.97 2.00
C ALA A 157 23.49 12.20 0.97
N ALA A 158 24.09 11.76 -0.14
CA ALA A 158 23.39 10.95 -1.15
C ALA A 158 22.98 9.57 -0.62
N ALA A 159 23.82 8.93 0.20
CA ALA A 159 23.50 7.66 0.84
C ALA A 159 22.30 7.80 1.79
N ARG A 160 22.28 8.86 2.61
CA ARG A 160 21.12 9.16 3.48
C ARG A 160 19.87 9.44 2.68
N ALA A 161 19.95 10.27 1.64
CA ALA A 161 18.80 10.60 0.79
C ALA A 161 18.21 9.35 0.12
N LYS A 162 19.05 8.43 -0.36
CA LYS A 162 18.60 7.15 -0.95
C LYS A 162 18.00 6.22 0.10
N LEU A 163 18.54 6.17 1.31
CA LEU A 163 17.97 5.39 2.40
C LEU A 163 16.59 5.92 2.80
N THR A 164 16.45 7.24 2.96
CA THR A 164 15.16 7.90 3.27
C THR A 164 14.14 7.74 2.15
N ALA A 165 14.57 7.60 0.89
CA ALA A 165 13.65 7.35 -0.22
C ALA A 165 13.26 5.87 -0.38
N TYR A 166 14.00 4.96 0.27
CA TYR A 166 13.73 3.52 0.23
C TYR A 166 12.84 3.05 1.39
N ILE A 167 12.96 3.70 2.54
CA ILE A 167 12.09 3.53 3.72
C ILE A 167 10.80 4.33 3.48
#